data_AF-A0A327Z2X9-F1
#
_entry.id   AF-A0A327Z2X9-F1
#
_cell.length_a   1.000
_cell.length_b   1.000
_cell.length_c   1.000
_cell.angle_alpha   90.00
_cell.angle_beta   90.00
_cell.angle_gamma   90.00
#
_symmetry.space_group_name_H-M   'P 1'
#
loop_
_entity.id
_entity.type
_entity.pdbx_description
1 polymer ?
#
loop_
_entity_poly.entity_id
_entity_poly.type
_entity_poly.pdbx_seq_one_letter_code
_entity_poly.pdbx_strand_id
1 'polypeptide(L)'
;MATERSDLDVFVVLTNNGGRGPETSRSATLDETIVAISDLERVSPFGSEGWWYRWSFAWAPTLLDHTEGRLASALRRQATVNADEAESILVEHDRLDGWLNFAYRALKNDRDGRTLERRLDAAESMPWLLDVIFTLEGRVHPYHKYLPWELRRHPLTHWQAEELLALLTATLDGDPSAIRAAFARIEKACAAFDSLIQVPVLTPVIEGWGDELQLLRH
;
A
#
# COMPACT_ATOMS: atom_id res chain seq x y z
N MET A 1 -11.92 10.19 7.41
CA MET A 1 -12.82 11.36 7.35
C MET A 1 -12.82 12.03 8.72
N ALA A 2 -12.71 13.35 8.80
CA ALA A 2 -12.67 14.05 10.09
C ALA A 2 -14.01 13.96 10.81
N THR A 3 -13.98 13.81 12.13
CA THR A 3 -15.14 13.78 13.02
C THR A 3 -14.96 14.79 14.15
N GLU A 4 -15.96 14.98 15.00
CA GLU A 4 -15.85 15.80 16.21
C GLU A 4 -14.74 15.32 17.19
N ARG A 5 -14.28 14.07 17.05
CA ARG A 5 -13.22 13.46 17.87
C ARG A 5 -11.86 13.47 17.18
N SER A 6 -11.77 14.05 15.98
CA SER A 6 -10.53 14.13 15.24
C SER A 6 -9.73 15.35 15.67
N ASP A 7 -8.45 15.14 15.89
CA ASP A 7 -7.41 16.16 15.95
C ASP A 7 -6.98 16.59 14.54
N LEU A 8 -6.10 17.60 14.49
CA LEU A 8 -5.41 18.04 13.30
C LEU A 8 -3.94 17.68 13.39
N ASP A 9 -3.42 16.99 12.38
CA ASP A 9 -1.98 16.81 12.19
C ASP A 9 -1.44 17.97 11.34
N VAL A 10 -0.49 18.75 11.87
CA VAL A 10 0.15 19.86 11.14
C VAL A 10 1.66 19.65 11.10
N PHE A 11 2.24 19.84 9.91
CA PHE A 11 3.68 19.78 9.72
C PHE A 11 4.27 21.17 9.54
N VAL A 12 5.26 21.50 10.37
CA VAL A 12 6.08 22.69 10.22
C VAL A 12 7.42 22.28 9.63
N VAL A 13 7.63 22.64 8.36
CA VAL A 13 8.83 22.26 7.63
C VAL A 13 9.86 23.38 7.69
N LEU A 14 11.01 23.08 8.29
CA LEU A 14 12.14 24.01 8.42
C LEU A 14 13.26 23.65 7.44
N THR A 15 14.10 24.63 7.11
CA THR A 15 15.31 24.39 6.30
C THR A 15 16.31 23.48 7.02
N ASN A 16 16.35 23.54 8.34
CA ASN A 16 17.17 22.71 9.22
C ASN A 16 16.52 22.63 10.61
N ASN A 17 16.56 21.46 11.25
CA ASN A 17 16.13 21.25 12.63
C ASN A 17 17.32 21.06 13.61
N GLY A 18 18.49 21.63 13.29
CA GLY A 18 19.70 21.50 14.09
C GLY A 18 20.24 20.07 14.19
N GLY A 19 19.96 19.22 13.19
CA GLY A 19 20.31 17.80 13.19
C GLY A 19 19.46 16.92 14.12
N ARG A 20 18.39 17.48 14.72
CA ARG A 20 17.42 16.71 15.49
C ARG A 20 16.41 16.05 14.56
N GLY A 21 15.92 14.88 14.97
CA GLY A 21 14.81 14.21 14.28
C GLY A 21 13.49 14.99 14.43
N PRO A 22 12.39 14.46 13.88
CA PRO A 22 11.07 15.04 14.04
C PRO A 22 10.70 15.27 15.51
N GLU A 23 10.17 16.44 15.84
CA GLU A 23 9.66 16.77 17.16
C GLU A 23 8.15 17.02 17.08
N THR A 24 7.34 16.27 17.84
CA THR A 24 5.88 16.41 17.84
C THR A 24 5.38 16.96 19.18
N SER A 25 4.68 18.10 19.13
CA SER A 25 3.92 18.64 20.25
C SER A 25 2.45 18.24 20.11
N ARG A 26 1.89 17.58 21.12
CA ARG A 26 0.52 17.03 21.08
C ARG A 26 -0.46 17.80 21.94
N SER A 27 -1.69 17.93 21.47
CA SER A 27 -2.80 18.50 22.23
C SER A 27 -4.12 17.79 21.89
N ALA A 28 -5.21 18.16 22.56
CA ALA A 28 -6.52 17.57 22.28
C ALA A 28 -7.09 17.91 20.89
N THR A 29 -6.55 18.93 20.21
CA THR A 29 -7.08 19.45 18.94
C THR A 29 -6.05 19.51 17.82
N LEU A 30 -4.76 19.43 18.15
CA LEU A 30 -3.65 19.68 17.24
C LEU A 30 -2.41 18.91 17.68
N ASP A 31 -1.87 18.13 16.76
CA ASP A 31 -0.54 17.54 16.81
C ASP A 31 0.36 18.27 15.80
N GLU A 32 1.30 19.07 16.30
CA GLU A 32 2.26 19.82 15.48
C GLU A 32 3.57 19.05 15.41
N THR A 33 4.01 18.66 14.21
CA THR A 33 5.28 17.99 13.97
C THR A 33 6.24 18.88 13.20
N ILE A 34 7.38 19.21 13.83
CA ILE A 34 8.48 19.97 13.22
C ILE A 34 9.42 19.00 12.53
N VAL A 35 9.71 19.22 11.25
CA VAL A 35 10.61 18.39 10.43
C VAL A 35 11.55 19.25 9.60
N ALA A 36 12.74 18.74 9.28
CA ALA A 36 13.58 19.37 8.26
C ALA A 36 13.10 18.96 6.87
N ILE A 37 13.23 19.85 5.88
CA ILE A 37 12.91 19.50 4.49
C ILE A 37 13.75 18.33 3.97
N SER A 38 15.00 18.20 4.44
CA SER A 38 15.87 17.07 4.11
C SER A 38 15.33 15.72 4.59
N ASP A 39 14.54 15.71 5.67
CA ASP A 39 13.89 14.48 6.14
C ASP A 39 12.76 14.06 5.19
N LEU A 40 12.04 15.03 4.63
CA LEU A 40 10.99 14.77 3.64
C LEU A 40 11.56 14.41 2.26
N GLU A 41 12.75 14.87 1.93
CA GLU A 41 13.44 14.49 0.68
C GLU A 41 14.01 13.07 0.74
N ARG A 42 14.29 12.57 1.95
CA ARG A 42 14.76 11.21 2.16
C ARG A 42 13.58 10.27 2.32
N VAL A 43 13.40 9.41 1.33
CA VAL A 43 12.35 8.39 1.40
C VAL A 43 12.85 7.19 2.19
N SER A 44 12.11 6.85 3.25
CA SER A 44 12.35 5.66 4.04
C SER A 44 12.11 4.40 3.20
N PRO A 45 13.00 3.38 3.26
CA PRO A 45 12.76 2.09 2.64
C PRO A 45 11.55 1.38 3.23
N PHE A 46 10.96 0.45 2.47
CA PHE A 46 9.86 -0.38 2.95
C PHE A 46 10.25 -1.13 4.24
N GLY A 47 9.30 -1.27 5.18
CA GLY A 47 9.53 -1.94 6.47
C GLY A 47 10.36 -1.16 7.50
N SER A 48 10.85 0.05 7.18
CA SER A 48 11.57 0.91 8.13
C SER A 48 10.66 1.91 8.86
N GLU A 49 11.15 2.51 9.96
CA GLU A 49 10.40 3.37 10.89
C GLU A 49 9.61 4.54 10.26
N GLY A 50 10.01 5.00 9.07
CA GLY A 50 9.34 6.09 8.36
C GLY A 50 8.39 5.66 7.24
N TRP A 51 8.38 4.38 6.84
CA TRP A 51 7.64 3.93 5.66
C TRP A 51 6.14 4.17 5.78
N TRP A 52 5.55 3.73 6.88
CA TRP A 52 4.10 3.85 7.11
C TRP A 52 3.63 5.30 7.28
N TYR A 53 4.56 6.23 7.53
CA TYR A 53 4.24 7.64 7.69
C TYR A 53 4.08 8.37 6.36
N ARG A 54 4.60 7.80 5.28
CA ARG A 54 4.60 8.39 3.93
C ARG A 54 3.20 8.77 3.45
N TRP A 55 2.18 7.95 3.75
CA TRP A 55 0.81 8.23 3.32
C TRP A 55 0.21 9.49 3.95
N SER A 56 0.70 9.93 5.12
CA SER A 56 0.28 11.20 5.74
C SER A 56 0.48 12.41 4.82
N PHE A 57 1.40 12.33 3.87
CA PHE A 57 1.71 13.39 2.92
C PHE A 57 0.94 13.29 1.60
N ALA A 58 0.25 12.17 1.32
CA ALA A 58 -0.35 11.91 0.00
C ALA A 58 -1.37 12.97 -0.41
N TRP A 59 -2.17 13.42 0.55
CA TRP A 59 -3.28 14.35 0.30
C TRP A 59 -3.29 15.53 1.28
N ALA A 60 -2.19 15.73 2.00
CA ALA A 60 -2.03 16.87 2.90
C ALA A 60 -1.98 18.17 2.08
N PRO A 61 -2.89 19.13 2.33
CA PRO A 61 -2.85 20.40 1.63
C PRO A 61 -1.66 21.24 2.11
N THR A 62 -0.87 21.78 1.18
CA THR A 62 0.15 22.78 1.51
C THR A 62 -0.51 24.12 1.80
N LEU A 63 -0.43 24.57 3.05
CA LEU A 63 -1.01 25.86 3.47
C LEU A 63 -0.10 27.05 3.13
N LEU A 64 1.22 26.86 3.16
CA LEU A 64 2.24 27.87 2.87
C LEU A 64 3.52 27.17 2.38
N ASP A 65 4.17 27.74 1.35
CA ASP A 65 5.45 27.24 0.83
C ASP A 65 6.37 28.40 0.42
N HIS A 66 7.52 28.52 1.09
CA HIS A 66 8.59 29.48 0.78
C HIS A 66 9.79 28.82 0.07
N THR A 67 9.65 27.58 -0.37
CA THR A 67 10.74 26.77 -0.94
C THR A 67 10.69 26.71 -2.47
N GLU A 68 9.87 27.55 -3.09
CA GLU A 68 9.70 27.61 -4.55
C GLU A 68 9.34 26.24 -5.16
N GLY A 69 8.51 25.44 -4.47
CA GLY A 69 8.02 24.14 -4.94
C GLY A 69 8.89 22.93 -4.58
N ARG A 70 10.00 23.13 -3.88
CA ARG A 70 10.83 22.03 -3.35
C ARG A 70 10.05 21.17 -2.35
N LEU A 71 9.27 21.79 -1.45
CA LEU A 71 8.40 21.09 -0.52
C LEU A 71 7.34 20.26 -1.25
N ALA A 72 6.63 20.85 -2.21
CA ALA A 72 5.63 20.14 -3.01
C ALA A 72 6.23 18.91 -3.72
N SER A 73 7.46 19.01 -4.21
CA SER A 73 8.18 17.90 -4.85
C SER A 73 8.53 16.79 -3.84
N ALA A 74 9.01 17.16 -2.65
CA ALA A 74 9.31 16.21 -1.58
C ALA A 74 8.04 15.46 -1.11
N LEU A 75 6.94 16.17 -0.88
CA LEU A 75 5.66 15.57 -0.49
C LEU A 75 5.13 14.60 -1.56
N ARG A 76 5.21 15.00 -2.84
CA ARG A 76 4.83 14.10 -3.95
C ARG A 76 5.69 12.84 -3.94
N ARG A 77 7.00 12.97 -3.79
CA ARG A 77 7.92 11.83 -3.75
C ARG A 77 7.60 10.89 -2.58
N GLN A 78 7.24 11.42 -1.40
CA GLN A 78 6.77 10.62 -0.27
C GLN A 78 5.46 9.89 -0.58
N ALA A 79 4.54 10.49 -1.34
CA ALA A 79 3.24 9.91 -1.68
C ALA A 79 3.26 8.82 -2.76
N THR A 80 4.33 8.74 -3.57
CA THR A 80 4.42 7.88 -4.75
C THR A 80 5.46 6.78 -4.61
N VAL A 81 5.20 5.64 -5.21
CA VAL A 81 6.14 4.52 -5.33
C VAL A 81 6.69 4.49 -6.75
N ASN A 82 8.01 4.51 -6.91
CA ASN A 82 8.67 4.35 -8.21
C ASN A 82 8.96 2.87 -8.54
N ALA A 83 9.52 2.58 -9.71
CA ALA A 83 9.77 1.19 -10.15
C ALA A 83 10.75 0.44 -9.23
N ASP A 84 11.86 1.07 -8.84
CA ASP A 84 12.87 0.47 -7.94
C ASP A 84 12.27 0.15 -6.56
N GLU A 85 11.46 1.05 -6.02
CA GLU A 85 10.72 0.80 -4.79
C GLU A 85 9.68 -0.30 -4.97
N ALA A 86 8.97 -0.34 -6.10
CA ALA A 86 8.00 -1.38 -6.37
C ALA A 86 8.65 -2.76 -6.41
N GLU A 87 9.80 -2.90 -7.06
CA GLU A 87 10.60 -4.13 -7.03
C GLU A 87 11.03 -4.49 -5.61
N SER A 88 11.57 -3.54 -4.85
CA SER A 88 11.99 -3.78 -3.46
C SER A 88 10.82 -4.25 -2.58
N ILE A 89 9.64 -3.62 -2.71
CA ILE A 89 8.45 -3.98 -1.93
C ILE A 89 7.93 -5.36 -2.35
N LEU A 90 7.72 -5.57 -3.65
CA LEU A 90 7.01 -6.74 -4.16
C LEU A 90 7.87 -8.00 -4.15
N VAL A 91 9.18 -7.86 -4.39
CA VAL A 91 10.14 -8.97 -4.54
C VAL A 91 11.05 -9.06 -3.33
N GLU A 92 11.86 -8.04 -3.02
CA GLU A 92 12.87 -8.14 -1.94
C GLU A 92 12.25 -8.26 -0.54
N HIS A 93 11.05 -7.70 -0.36
CA HIS A 93 10.25 -7.79 0.87
C HIS A 93 9.09 -8.78 0.77
N ASP A 94 9.10 -9.64 -0.25
CA ASP A 94 8.17 -10.77 -0.44
C ASP A 94 6.69 -10.38 -0.41
N ARG A 95 6.30 -9.13 -0.73
CA ARG A 95 4.88 -8.76 -0.66
C ARG A 95 4.03 -9.49 -1.67
N LEU A 96 4.56 -9.74 -2.87
CA LEU A 96 3.87 -10.54 -3.88
C LEU A 96 3.82 -12.02 -3.47
N ASP A 97 4.96 -12.62 -3.17
CA ASP A 97 5.03 -14.05 -2.83
C ASP A 97 4.27 -14.39 -1.53
N GLY A 98 4.40 -13.54 -0.51
CA GLY A 98 3.67 -13.66 0.74
C GLY A 98 2.15 -13.58 0.55
N TRP A 99 1.67 -12.66 -0.30
CA TRP A 99 0.25 -12.62 -0.63
C TRP A 99 -0.21 -13.91 -1.36
N LEU A 100 0.55 -14.37 -2.36
CA LEU A 100 0.26 -15.62 -3.07
C LEU A 100 0.19 -16.80 -2.09
N ASN A 101 1.07 -16.84 -1.10
CA ASN A 101 1.09 -17.87 -0.07
C ASN A 101 -0.19 -17.90 0.77
N PHE A 102 -0.63 -16.76 1.28
CA PHE A 102 -1.86 -16.72 2.07
C PHE A 102 -3.10 -16.98 1.21
N ALA A 103 -3.15 -16.46 -0.03
CA ALA A 103 -4.22 -16.74 -0.97
C ALA A 103 -4.32 -18.24 -1.29
N TYR A 104 -3.19 -18.88 -1.60
CA TYR A 104 -3.10 -20.33 -1.84
C TYR A 104 -3.53 -21.13 -0.61
N ARG A 105 -3.07 -20.77 0.59
CA ARG A 105 -3.46 -21.43 1.85
C ARG A 105 -4.96 -21.34 2.12
N ALA A 106 -5.56 -20.17 1.89
CA ALA A 106 -7.00 -19.99 2.00
C ALA A 106 -7.76 -20.91 1.03
N LEU A 107 -7.37 -20.94 -0.25
CA LEU A 107 -8.00 -21.79 -1.26
C LEU A 107 -7.76 -23.29 -1.01
N LYS A 108 -6.60 -23.65 -0.46
CA LYS A 108 -6.30 -25.03 -0.04
C LYS A 108 -7.20 -25.46 1.12
N ASN A 109 -7.39 -24.59 2.10
CA ASN A 109 -8.30 -24.84 3.20
C ASN A 109 -9.76 -24.91 2.74
N ASP A 110 -10.15 -24.11 1.75
CA ASP A 110 -11.47 -24.22 1.11
C ASP A 110 -11.69 -25.59 0.47
N ARG A 111 -10.75 -26.02 -0.38
CA ARG A 111 -10.76 -27.34 -1.03
C ARG A 111 -10.87 -28.47 0.00
N ASP A 112 -10.21 -28.32 1.14
CA ASP A 112 -10.18 -29.33 2.21
C ASP A 112 -11.37 -29.21 3.20
N GLY A 113 -12.32 -28.29 2.96
CA GLY A 113 -13.52 -28.11 3.80
C GLY A 113 -13.28 -27.41 5.14
N ARG A 114 -12.17 -26.69 5.29
CA ARG A 114 -11.70 -26.03 6.53
C ARG A 114 -12.11 -24.57 6.56
N THR A 115 -13.38 -24.31 6.89
CA THR A 115 -13.98 -22.97 6.78
C THR A 115 -13.31 -21.92 7.66
N LEU A 116 -12.96 -22.24 8.92
CA LEU A 116 -12.36 -21.27 9.83
C LEU A 116 -10.95 -20.90 9.37
N GLU A 117 -10.14 -21.90 9.05
CA GLU A 117 -8.76 -21.75 8.60
C GLU A 117 -8.69 -20.97 7.28
N ARG A 118 -9.61 -21.24 6.33
CA ARG A 118 -9.77 -20.43 5.12
C ARG A 118 -9.97 -18.95 5.43
N ARG A 119 -10.88 -18.63 6.36
CA ARG A 119 -11.18 -17.24 6.74
C ARG A 119 -10.00 -16.57 7.44
N LEU A 120 -9.29 -17.31 8.30
CA LEU A 120 -8.10 -16.80 8.99
C LEU A 120 -6.97 -16.51 8.00
N ASP A 121 -6.67 -17.43 7.08
CA ASP A 121 -5.65 -17.19 6.04
C ASP A 121 -6.02 -16.03 5.11
N ALA A 122 -7.31 -15.92 4.74
CA ALA A 122 -7.78 -14.83 3.90
C ALA A 122 -7.70 -13.47 4.61
N ALA A 123 -8.06 -13.41 5.90
CA ALA A 123 -7.91 -12.20 6.72
C ALA A 123 -6.43 -11.81 6.90
N GLU A 124 -5.55 -12.79 7.16
CA GLU A 124 -4.10 -12.57 7.27
C GLU A 124 -3.49 -12.07 5.95
N SER A 125 -4.07 -12.44 4.80
CA SER A 125 -3.61 -12.00 3.47
C SER A 125 -3.82 -10.51 3.20
N MET A 126 -4.70 -9.82 3.94
CA MET A 126 -5.19 -8.49 3.58
C MET A 126 -4.12 -7.40 3.54
N PRO A 127 -3.19 -7.28 4.53
CA PRO A 127 -2.11 -6.29 4.45
C PRO A 127 -1.22 -6.52 3.22
N TRP A 128 -0.95 -7.79 2.89
CA TRP A 128 -0.13 -8.18 1.73
C TRP A 128 -0.82 -7.81 0.42
N LEU A 129 -2.12 -8.13 0.29
CA LEU A 129 -2.93 -7.78 -0.88
C LEU A 129 -2.94 -6.26 -1.12
N LEU A 130 -3.13 -5.46 -0.07
CA LEU A 130 -3.17 -4.01 -0.16
C LEU A 130 -1.82 -3.43 -0.54
N ASP A 131 -0.72 -3.93 0.04
CA ASP A 131 0.63 -3.53 -0.35
C ASP A 131 0.88 -3.83 -1.85
N VAL A 132 0.45 -5.01 -2.35
CA VAL A 132 0.56 -5.37 -3.77
C VAL A 132 -0.23 -4.42 -4.67
N ILE A 133 -1.51 -4.20 -4.37
CA ILE A 133 -2.40 -3.36 -5.20
C ILE A 133 -1.87 -1.92 -5.28
N PHE A 134 -1.55 -1.30 -4.14
CA PHE A 134 -1.14 0.10 -4.12
C PHE A 134 0.24 0.29 -4.75
N THR A 135 1.15 -0.66 -4.53
CA THR A 135 2.50 -0.62 -5.14
C THR A 135 2.44 -0.70 -6.67
N LEU A 136 1.62 -1.61 -7.22
CA LEU A 136 1.42 -1.73 -8.67
C LEU A 136 0.76 -0.47 -9.29
N GLU A 137 0.04 0.30 -8.48
CA GLU A 137 -0.56 1.59 -8.86
C GLU A 137 0.37 2.79 -8.58
N GLY A 138 1.63 2.55 -8.18
CA GLY A 138 2.62 3.60 -7.92
C GLY A 138 2.30 4.45 -6.69
N ARG A 139 1.56 3.91 -5.72
CA ARG A 139 1.06 4.64 -4.56
C ARG A 139 1.42 3.94 -3.25
N VAL A 140 1.52 4.73 -2.19
CA VAL A 140 1.65 4.20 -0.83
C VAL A 140 0.28 3.73 -0.33
N HIS A 141 0.25 2.56 0.34
CA HIS A 141 -0.94 2.01 0.97
C HIS A 141 -1.49 2.96 2.06
N PRO A 142 -2.78 3.39 2.00
CA PRO A 142 -3.42 4.22 3.02
C PRO A 142 -3.58 3.51 4.36
N TYR A 143 -3.68 4.28 5.45
CA TYR A 143 -4.22 3.73 6.69
C TYR A 143 -5.63 3.17 6.46
N HIS A 144 -5.95 2.01 7.03
CA HIS A 144 -7.22 1.32 6.79
C HIS A 144 -8.45 2.21 7.06
N LYS A 145 -8.39 3.11 8.05
CA LYS A 145 -9.48 4.07 8.35
C LYS A 145 -9.80 5.04 7.19
N TYR A 146 -8.86 5.22 6.27
CA TYR A 146 -8.99 6.07 5.09
C TYR A 146 -9.14 5.29 3.78
N LEU A 147 -8.93 3.97 3.76
CA LEU A 147 -8.96 3.17 2.52
C LEU A 147 -10.24 3.37 1.67
N PRO A 148 -11.47 3.33 2.21
CA PRO A 148 -12.65 3.60 1.39
C PRO A 148 -12.73 5.04 0.88
N TRP A 149 -12.24 6.00 1.67
CA TRP A 149 -12.19 7.41 1.25
C TRP A 149 -11.17 7.61 0.13
N GLU A 150 -10.00 6.98 0.27
CA GLU A 150 -8.91 7.00 -0.70
C GLU A 150 -9.40 6.53 -2.07
N LEU A 151 -10.00 5.34 -2.11
CA LEU A 151 -10.45 4.73 -3.36
C LEU A 151 -11.56 5.56 -4.03
N ARG A 152 -12.49 6.13 -3.25
CA ARG A 152 -13.60 6.93 -3.81
C ARG A 152 -13.15 8.30 -4.30
N ARG A 153 -12.24 8.96 -3.57
CA ARG A 153 -11.83 10.34 -3.87
C ARG A 153 -10.66 10.41 -4.84
N HIS A 154 -9.81 9.40 -4.81
CA HIS A 154 -8.58 9.24 -5.58
C HIS A 154 -8.54 7.81 -6.14
N PRO A 155 -9.41 7.48 -7.11
CA PRO A 155 -9.50 6.13 -7.65
C PRO A 155 -8.16 5.68 -8.25
N LEU A 156 -7.88 4.38 -8.11
CA LEU A 156 -6.74 3.74 -8.75
C LEU A 156 -7.03 3.60 -10.24
N THR A 157 -5.98 3.54 -11.06
CA THR A 157 -6.10 3.52 -12.52
C THR A 157 -6.82 2.26 -13.00
N HIS A 158 -6.46 1.10 -12.43
CA HIS A 158 -6.98 -0.20 -12.87
C HIS A 158 -8.02 -0.78 -11.91
N TRP A 159 -8.42 -0.04 -10.88
CA TRP A 159 -9.39 -0.50 -9.87
C TRP A 159 -10.48 0.53 -9.64
N GLN A 160 -11.71 0.20 -10.06
CA GLN A 160 -12.89 0.95 -9.67
C GLN A 160 -13.13 0.80 -8.16
N ALA A 161 -13.46 1.93 -7.51
CA ALA A 161 -13.48 2.03 -6.06
C ALA A 161 -14.43 1.02 -5.40
N GLU A 162 -15.71 1.01 -5.82
CA GLU A 162 -16.71 0.14 -5.20
C GLU A 162 -16.49 -1.34 -5.55
N GLU A 163 -15.99 -1.63 -6.75
CA GLU A 163 -15.66 -3.00 -7.15
C GLU A 163 -14.50 -3.55 -6.31
N LEU A 164 -13.46 -2.74 -6.09
CA LEU A 164 -12.35 -3.13 -5.23
C LEU A 164 -12.79 -3.28 -3.78
N LEU A 165 -13.60 -2.36 -3.24
CA LEU A 165 -14.11 -2.49 -1.87
C LEU A 165 -14.97 -3.74 -1.67
N ALA A 166 -15.81 -4.08 -2.64
CA ALA A 166 -16.59 -5.32 -2.62
C ALA A 166 -15.70 -6.56 -2.68
N LEU A 167 -14.69 -6.55 -3.56
CA LEU A 167 -13.72 -7.63 -3.69
C LEU A 167 -12.92 -7.84 -2.39
N LEU A 168 -12.41 -6.76 -1.79
CA LEU A 168 -11.68 -6.81 -0.52
C LEU A 168 -12.54 -7.35 0.62
N THR A 169 -13.82 -6.97 0.66
CA THR A 169 -14.77 -7.48 1.66
C THR A 169 -15.00 -8.98 1.49
N ALA A 170 -15.25 -9.44 0.27
CA ALA A 170 -15.46 -10.86 -0.01
C ALA A 170 -14.19 -11.69 0.25
N THR A 171 -13.01 -11.17 -0.12
CA THR A 171 -11.72 -11.79 0.22
C THR A 171 -11.54 -11.88 1.73
N LEU A 172 -11.83 -10.81 2.49
CA LEU A 172 -11.77 -10.82 3.96
C LEU A 172 -12.72 -11.86 4.58
N ASP A 173 -13.89 -12.08 3.97
CA ASP A 173 -14.85 -13.12 4.37
C ASP A 173 -14.41 -14.54 3.97
N GLY A 174 -13.28 -14.66 3.27
CA GLY A 174 -12.71 -15.92 2.79
C GLY A 174 -13.44 -16.51 1.59
N ASP A 175 -14.07 -15.69 0.75
CA ASP A 175 -14.72 -16.14 -0.49
C ASP A 175 -13.65 -16.63 -1.50
N PRO A 176 -13.66 -17.93 -1.87
CA PRO A 176 -12.71 -18.49 -2.83
C PRO A 176 -12.77 -17.83 -4.20
N SER A 177 -13.96 -17.44 -4.67
CA SER A 177 -14.12 -16.78 -5.96
C SER A 177 -13.54 -15.36 -5.93
N ALA A 178 -13.65 -14.65 -4.81
CA ALA A 178 -13.04 -13.33 -4.64
C ALA A 178 -11.51 -13.41 -4.61
N ILE A 179 -10.93 -14.39 -3.91
CA ILE A 179 -9.48 -14.60 -3.87
C ILE A 179 -8.93 -14.86 -5.29
N ARG A 180 -9.61 -15.71 -6.08
CA ARG A 180 -9.24 -15.99 -7.48
C ARG A 180 -9.39 -14.78 -8.39
N ALA A 181 -10.44 -13.99 -8.19
CA ALA A 181 -10.64 -12.76 -8.93
C ALA A 181 -9.55 -11.72 -8.63
N ALA A 182 -9.11 -11.62 -7.37
CA ALA A 182 -7.96 -10.80 -6.98
C ALA A 182 -6.66 -11.31 -7.65
N PHE A 183 -6.42 -12.63 -7.62
CA PHE A 183 -5.31 -13.28 -8.34
C PHE A 183 -5.27 -12.93 -9.82
N ALA A 184 -6.34 -13.14 -10.57
CA ALA A 184 -6.37 -12.87 -12.00
C ALA A 184 -6.07 -11.40 -12.35
N ARG A 185 -6.51 -10.45 -11.51
CA ARG A 185 -6.23 -9.02 -11.71
C ARG A 185 -4.78 -8.67 -11.39
N ILE A 186 -4.23 -9.23 -10.33
CA ILE A 186 -2.84 -9.00 -9.93
C ILE A 186 -1.88 -9.64 -10.93
N GLU A 187 -2.15 -10.85 -11.39
CA GLU A 187 -1.36 -11.52 -12.43
C GLU A 187 -1.25 -10.65 -13.69
N LYS A 188 -2.38 -10.08 -14.14
CA LYS A 188 -2.39 -9.14 -15.27
C LYS A 188 -1.60 -7.86 -14.97
N ALA A 189 -1.70 -7.32 -13.77
CA ALA A 189 -1.01 -6.10 -13.37
C ALA A 189 0.51 -6.31 -13.24
N CYS A 190 0.95 -7.46 -12.73
CA CYS A 190 2.37 -7.86 -12.70
C CYS A 190 2.95 -7.97 -14.12
N ALA A 191 2.24 -8.63 -15.04
CA ALA A 191 2.66 -8.71 -16.44
C ALA A 191 2.73 -7.32 -17.11
N ALA A 192 1.79 -6.43 -16.80
CA ALA A 192 1.80 -5.06 -17.30
C ALA A 192 3.00 -4.27 -16.73
N PHE A 193 3.31 -4.40 -15.45
CA PHE A 193 4.48 -3.78 -14.83
C PHE A 193 5.78 -4.26 -15.47
N ASP A 194 5.95 -5.57 -15.62
CA ASP A 194 7.15 -6.15 -16.23
C ASP A 194 7.34 -5.70 -17.69
N SER A 195 6.25 -5.40 -18.41
CA SER A 195 6.35 -4.87 -19.78
C SER A 195 6.96 -3.46 -19.87
N LEU A 196 7.06 -2.75 -18.74
CA LEU A 196 7.61 -1.39 -18.65
C LEU A 196 9.09 -1.36 -18.27
N ILE A 197 9.66 -2.50 -17.84
CA ILE A 197 11.05 -2.62 -17.38
C ILE A 197 11.84 -3.58 -18.27
N GLN A 198 13.18 -3.50 -18.23
CA GLN A 198 14.04 -4.28 -19.13
C GLN A 198 14.11 -5.77 -18.76
N VAL A 199 14.09 -6.08 -17.47
CA VAL A 199 14.16 -7.43 -16.94
C VAL A 199 12.91 -7.66 -16.10
N PRO A 200 12.02 -8.59 -16.47
CA PRO A 200 10.86 -8.94 -15.68
C PRO A 200 11.25 -9.40 -14.27
N VAL A 201 10.56 -8.91 -13.24
CA VAL A 201 10.83 -9.25 -11.84
C VAL A 201 9.61 -9.81 -11.12
N LEU A 202 8.39 -9.50 -11.57
CA LEU A 202 7.16 -9.92 -10.89
C LEU A 202 6.57 -11.22 -11.46
N THR A 203 6.56 -11.36 -12.77
CA THR A 203 6.08 -12.56 -13.47
C THR A 203 6.86 -13.80 -13.05
N PRO A 204 8.21 -13.76 -12.93
CA PRO A 204 8.98 -14.92 -12.43
C PRO A 204 8.60 -15.35 -11.00
N VAL A 205 8.20 -14.42 -10.12
CA VAL A 205 7.71 -14.75 -8.77
C VAL A 205 6.44 -15.57 -8.87
N ILE A 206 5.48 -15.14 -9.70
CA ILE A 206 4.23 -15.88 -9.92
C ILE A 206 4.51 -17.24 -10.56
N GLU A 207 5.29 -17.29 -11.64
CA GLU A 207 5.60 -18.53 -12.37
C GLU A 207 6.37 -19.54 -11.50
N GLY A 208 7.12 -19.08 -10.51
CA GLY A 208 7.84 -19.92 -9.55
C GLY A 208 6.93 -20.85 -8.73
N TRP A 209 5.64 -20.56 -8.61
CA TRP A 209 4.64 -21.42 -7.95
C TRP A 209 4.27 -22.67 -8.76
N GLY A 210 4.61 -22.72 -10.05
CA GLY A 210 4.41 -23.91 -10.90
C GLY A 210 2.97 -24.45 -10.87
N ASP A 211 2.83 -25.75 -10.61
CA ASP A 211 1.54 -26.44 -10.60
C ASP A 211 0.57 -25.94 -9.52
N GLU A 212 1.08 -25.31 -8.44
CA GLU A 212 0.23 -24.76 -7.39
C GLU A 212 -0.64 -23.60 -7.88
N LEU A 213 -0.25 -22.92 -8.96
CA LEU A 213 -1.03 -21.87 -9.62
C LEU A 213 -2.39 -22.35 -10.12
N GLN A 214 -2.56 -23.66 -10.38
CA GLN A 214 -3.86 -24.19 -10.77
C GLN A 214 -4.92 -23.91 -9.70
N LEU A 215 -4.53 -23.98 -8.42
CA LEU A 215 -5.41 -23.65 -7.31
C LEU A 215 -5.66 -22.14 -7.18
N LEU A 216 -4.91 -21.26 -7.83
CA LEU A 216 -5.19 -19.81 -7.86
C LEU A 216 -6.00 -19.41 -9.10
N ARG A 217 -5.91 -20.18 -10.19
CA ARG A 217 -6.59 -19.93 -11.47
C ARG A 217 -7.96 -20.63 -11.61
N HIS A 218 -8.17 -21.78 -10.96
CA HIS A 218 -9.37 -22.65 -11.14
C HIS A 218 -9.97 -23.16 -9.84
#